data_AF-A0A1X0NGH5-F1
#
_entry.id   AF-A0A1X0NGH5-F1
#
_cell.length_a   1.000
_cell.length_b   1.000
_cell.length_c   1.000
_cell.angle_alpha   90.00
_cell.angle_beta   90.00
_cell.angle_gamma   90.00
#
_symmetry.space_group_name_H-M   'P 1'
#
loop_
_entity.id
_entity.type
_entity.pdbx_description
1 polymer ?
#
loop_
_entity_poly.entity_id
_entity_poly.type
_entity_poly.pdbx_seq_one_letter_code
_entity_poly.pdbx_strand_id
1 'polypeptide(L)'
;MTTMFIQLRRVVFPLALLLCWLCTVHAQETKGADQGVTGGGAVVEINREKAMRAFWGIPNRTRDEIKDDESLKNVYEGFWMAAWNVIMAVNGSDVLFANGTTCAAEWEKVIAANKKMVEDAAEDTKKITKLIKDVDAIMKEDWVKGDGKEKEKILRLKITTRDDEFWKLVGEIREVLRETKGKVPDAVALSKIEEAEQTRLFCTIVDRNVKYRLQELDKHLEALNFTSGGEFVKSRTAVEVKNAGDGVREVLHNVTNIIANATVHNRFAVGEAKDRVKAWRRAFELIELVGGMKDVEPVVGGKQGELEAIKGEVEERRQTIERLVNGSVDETKARGEKAVKEVNDRIEKASAVEVRRVEADVERVAEDERRKAEERKRAEEERKREAEQEKIRLAKEQEKIRRAKEEREREARNREQKAREEEERRALDEKARKAVEEEKAKRMAEEKAKKAKSKDGSSSPALVHSSLLLILLCVLGCALVC
;
A
#
# COMPACT_ATOMS: atom_id res chain seq x y z
N MET A 1 1.53 -8.67 -62.41
CA MET A 1 1.29 -9.08 -61.00
C MET A 1 2.35 -8.57 -60.03
N THR A 2 3.61 -8.38 -60.43
CA THR A 2 4.69 -7.88 -59.55
C THR A 2 4.57 -6.41 -59.13
N THR A 3 3.90 -5.57 -59.92
CA THR A 3 3.71 -4.14 -59.62
C THR A 3 2.69 -3.87 -58.50
N MET A 4 1.67 -4.72 -58.34
CA MET A 4 0.72 -4.61 -57.21
C MET A 4 1.36 -4.94 -55.87
N PHE A 5 2.34 -5.85 -55.84
CA PHE A 5 3.03 -6.24 -54.61
C PHE A 5 3.90 -5.11 -54.04
N ILE A 6 4.45 -4.27 -54.93
CA ILE A 6 5.27 -3.11 -54.54
C ILE A 6 4.38 -2.00 -53.95
N GLN A 7 3.17 -1.80 -54.50
CA GLN A 7 2.22 -0.82 -53.96
C GLN A 7 1.66 -1.23 -52.59
N LEU A 8 1.37 -2.52 -52.38
CA LEU A 8 0.94 -3.04 -51.08
C LEU A 8 2.01 -2.87 -49.99
N ARG A 9 3.29 -3.13 -50.30
CA ARG A 9 4.38 -2.91 -49.33
C ARG A 9 4.50 -1.45 -48.91
N ARG A 10 4.31 -0.49 -49.82
CA ARG A 10 4.38 0.95 -49.50
C ARG A 10 3.29 1.43 -48.55
N VAL A 11 2.17 0.72 -48.44
CA VAL A 11 1.06 1.07 -47.53
C VAL A 11 1.16 0.32 -46.21
N VAL A 12 1.59 -0.94 -46.23
CA VAL A 12 1.66 -1.78 -45.02
C VAL A 12 2.79 -1.34 -44.06
N PHE A 13 3.96 -0.92 -44.58
CA PHE A 13 5.06 -0.44 -43.74
C PHE A 13 4.71 0.80 -42.89
N PRO A 14 4.13 1.88 -43.46
CA PRO A 14 3.73 3.05 -42.66
C PRO A 14 2.58 2.74 -41.70
N LEU A 15 1.67 1.82 -42.03
CA LEU A 15 0.63 1.35 -41.09
C LEU A 15 1.23 0.60 -39.90
N ALA A 16 2.21 -0.29 -40.13
CA ALA A 16 2.92 -0.98 -39.06
C ALA A 16 3.73 -0.01 -38.19
N LEU A 17 4.36 1.00 -38.80
CA LEU A 17 5.06 2.07 -38.08
C LEU A 17 4.09 2.94 -37.26
N LEU A 18 2.93 3.32 -37.82
CA LEU A 18 1.89 4.05 -37.10
C LEU A 18 1.33 3.23 -35.93
N LEU A 19 1.11 1.92 -36.11
CA LEU A 19 0.69 1.04 -35.02
C LEU A 19 1.77 0.95 -33.93
N CYS A 20 3.05 0.88 -34.33
CA CYS A 20 4.17 0.88 -33.41
C CYS A 20 4.28 2.21 -32.65
N TRP A 21 4.06 3.34 -33.32
CA TRP A 21 4.01 4.67 -32.71
C TRP A 21 2.83 4.82 -31.75
N LEU A 22 1.65 4.32 -32.12
CA LEU A 22 0.47 4.31 -31.24
C LEU A 22 0.75 3.50 -29.96
N CYS A 23 1.39 2.33 -30.11
CA CYS A 23 1.81 1.52 -28.97
C CYS A 23 2.84 2.25 -28.09
N THR A 24 3.79 2.99 -28.66
CA THR A 24 4.76 3.77 -27.87
C THR A 24 4.13 4.98 -27.17
N VAL A 25 3.15 5.64 -27.79
CA VAL A 25 2.45 6.79 -27.19
C VAL A 25 1.51 6.33 -26.07
N HIS A 26 0.75 5.25 -26.25
CA HIS A 26 -0.03 4.64 -25.17
C HIS A 26 0.85 4.12 -24.02
N ALA A 27 2.08 3.69 -24.30
CA ALA A 27 3.05 3.35 -23.25
C ALA A 27 3.65 4.57 -22.52
N GLN A 28 3.46 5.79 -23.07
CA GLN A 28 3.91 7.03 -22.45
C GLN A 28 2.82 7.71 -21.62
N GLU A 29 1.54 7.62 -22.01
CA GLU A 29 0.44 8.22 -21.24
C GLU A 29 0.22 7.55 -19.87
N THR A 30 0.62 6.30 -19.69
CA THR A 30 0.63 5.64 -18.38
C THR A 30 1.75 6.10 -17.45
N LYS A 31 2.69 6.94 -17.92
CA LYS A 31 3.77 7.53 -17.10
C LYS A 31 3.44 8.91 -16.52
N GLY A 32 2.26 9.46 -16.82
CA GLY A 32 1.87 10.81 -16.40
C GLY A 32 1.35 10.94 -14.95
N ALA A 33 1.15 9.83 -14.24
CA ALA A 33 0.66 9.82 -12.85
C ALA A 33 1.69 9.24 -11.86
N ASP A 34 2.99 9.30 -12.20
CA ASP A 34 4.06 8.69 -11.42
C ASP A 34 4.79 9.76 -10.59
N GLN A 35 4.26 10.02 -9.38
CA GLN A 35 5.07 10.64 -8.32
C GLN A 35 6.14 9.64 -7.88
N GLY A 36 7.33 9.73 -8.49
CA GLY A 36 8.59 9.42 -7.83
C GLY A 36 8.90 7.97 -7.46
N VAL A 37 8.52 6.96 -8.25
CA VAL A 37 9.04 5.59 -8.07
C VAL A 37 10.31 5.41 -8.90
N THR A 38 11.46 5.75 -8.30
CA THR A 38 12.77 5.46 -8.86
C THR A 38 13.02 3.94 -8.89
N GLY A 39 12.82 3.32 -10.05
CA GLY A 39 13.67 2.30 -10.71
C GLY A 39 14.16 1.02 -9.99
N GLY A 40 14.02 0.89 -8.67
CA GLY A 40 14.11 -0.38 -7.98
C GLY A 40 12.73 -0.99 -8.00
N GLY A 41 12.60 -2.24 -8.45
CA GLY A 41 11.35 -3.00 -8.35
C GLY A 41 10.99 -3.19 -6.88
N ALA A 42 10.45 -2.14 -6.26
CA ALA A 42 9.95 -2.19 -4.90
C ALA A 42 8.86 -3.23 -4.90
N VAL A 43 9.10 -4.31 -4.14
CA VAL A 43 8.10 -5.34 -3.90
C VAL A 43 6.88 -4.61 -3.35
N VAL A 44 5.78 -4.64 -4.11
CA VAL A 44 4.54 -4.00 -3.71
C VAL A 44 4.03 -4.77 -2.49
N GLU A 45 4.35 -4.28 -1.31
CA GLU A 45 3.89 -4.85 -0.04
C GLU A 45 2.57 -4.19 0.36
N ILE A 46 1.53 -5.00 0.57
CA ILE A 46 0.27 -4.49 1.13
C ILE A 46 0.53 -4.11 2.58
N ASN A 47 0.39 -2.82 2.87
CA ASN A 47 0.28 -2.37 4.25
C ASN A 47 -1.07 -2.84 4.83
N ARG A 48 -1.05 -4.03 5.43
CA ARG A 48 -2.22 -4.71 5.98
C ARG A 48 -2.94 -3.84 7.00
N GLU A 49 -2.21 -3.19 7.91
CA GLU A 49 -2.80 -2.31 8.93
C GLU A 49 -3.58 -1.14 8.29
N LYS A 50 -2.99 -0.48 7.28
CA LYS A 50 -3.67 0.57 6.51
C LYS A 50 -4.93 0.04 5.84
N ALA A 51 -4.89 -1.16 5.28
CA ALA A 51 -6.05 -1.80 4.66
C ALA A 51 -7.17 -2.06 5.68
N MET A 52 -6.84 -2.60 6.86
CA MET A 52 -7.84 -2.88 7.90
C MET A 52 -8.47 -1.60 8.44
N ARG A 53 -7.70 -0.51 8.59
CA ARG A 53 -8.25 0.80 8.93
C ARG A 53 -9.21 1.34 7.86
N ALA A 54 -8.93 1.08 6.58
CA ALA A 54 -9.81 1.47 5.50
C ALA A 54 -11.15 0.72 5.55
N PHE A 55 -11.12 -0.60 5.79
CA PHE A 55 -12.34 -1.40 5.94
C PHE A 55 -13.11 -1.07 7.22
N TRP A 56 -12.42 -0.83 8.34
CA TRP A 56 -13.04 -0.38 9.58
C TRP A 56 -13.75 0.98 9.42
N GLY A 57 -13.17 1.88 8.62
CA GLY A 57 -13.72 3.20 8.35
C GLY A 57 -15.04 3.18 7.55
N ILE A 58 -15.50 2.02 7.07
CA ILE A 58 -16.77 1.90 6.35
C ILE A 58 -17.92 2.21 7.33
N PRO A 59 -18.73 3.24 7.05
CA PRO A 59 -19.84 3.58 7.92
C PRO A 59 -20.91 2.49 7.87
N ASN A 60 -21.23 1.91 9.04
CA ASN A 60 -22.34 0.97 9.19
C ASN A 60 -23.67 1.73 9.25
N ARG A 61 -24.16 2.18 8.08
CA ARG A 61 -25.43 2.88 7.95
C ARG A 61 -26.38 2.10 7.06
N THR A 62 -27.66 2.10 7.41
CA THR A 62 -28.73 1.53 6.61
C THR A 62 -29.10 2.44 5.45
N ARG A 63 -29.80 1.89 4.46
CA ARG A 63 -30.31 2.66 3.33
C ARG A 63 -31.21 3.81 3.78
N ASP A 64 -32.08 3.54 4.77
CA ASP A 64 -33.04 4.53 5.26
C ASP A 64 -32.35 5.63 6.06
N GLU A 65 -31.33 5.33 6.87
CA GLU A 65 -30.50 6.34 7.54
C GLU A 65 -29.80 7.28 6.55
N ILE A 66 -29.25 6.74 5.45
CA ILE A 66 -28.64 7.56 4.38
C ILE A 66 -29.68 8.36 3.63
N LYS A 67 -30.83 7.74 3.32
CA LYS A 67 -31.93 8.40 2.63
C LYS A 67 -32.51 9.53 3.47
N ASP A 68 -32.61 9.36 4.79
CA ASP A 68 -33.23 10.29 5.72
C ASP A 68 -32.30 11.37 6.28
N ASP A 69 -31.00 11.28 6.00
CA ASP A 69 -30.03 12.32 6.34
C ASP A 69 -30.34 13.64 5.60
N GLU A 70 -30.82 14.64 6.35
CA GLU A 70 -31.17 15.96 5.81
C GLU A 70 -29.99 16.62 5.09
N SER A 71 -28.75 16.40 5.56
CA SER A 71 -27.56 16.97 4.93
C SER A 71 -27.30 16.39 3.53
N LEU A 72 -27.78 15.18 3.26
CA LEU A 72 -27.71 14.54 1.94
C LEU A 72 -28.90 14.93 1.05
N LYS A 73 -30.11 15.04 1.62
CA LYS A 73 -31.33 15.46 0.89
C LYS A 73 -31.21 16.86 0.31
N ASN A 74 -30.58 17.78 1.04
CA ASN A 74 -30.49 19.19 0.68
C ASN A 74 -29.53 19.49 -0.48
N VAL A 75 -28.74 18.51 -0.95
CA VAL A 75 -27.82 18.69 -2.09
C VAL A 75 -28.58 18.53 -3.42
N TYR A 76 -29.14 17.34 -3.68
CA TYR A 76 -30.13 17.07 -4.74
C TYR A 76 -30.74 15.67 -4.55
N GLU A 77 -31.86 15.39 -5.22
CA GLU A 77 -32.68 14.18 -5.04
C GLU A 77 -31.93 12.84 -5.24
N GLY A 78 -30.83 12.84 -5.99
CA GLY A 78 -30.00 11.65 -6.25
C GLY A 78 -28.72 11.54 -5.43
N PHE A 79 -28.38 12.54 -4.60
CA PHE A 79 -27.09 12.58 -3.91
C PHE A 79 -26.94 11.47 -2.87
N TRP A 80 -27.97 11.26 -2.05
CA TRP A 80 -28.00 10.18 -1.06
C TRP A 80 -27.87 8.79 -1.72
N MET A 81 -28.37 8.62 -2.95
CA MET A 81 -28.18 7.36 -3.70
C MET A 81 -26.72 7.16 -4.11
N ALA A 82 -25.99 8.21 -4.49
CA ALA A 82 -24.57 8.11 -4.79
C ALA A 82 -23.79 7.65 -3.54
N ALA A 83 -24.06 8.25 -2.38
CA ALA A 83 -23.46 7.83 -1.10
C ALA A 83 -23.82 6.37 -0.75
N TRP A 84 -25.09 5.99 -0.91
CA TRP A 84 -25.52 4.60 -0.68
C TRP A 84 -24.82 3.61 -1.62
N ASN A 85 -24.65 3.95 -2.89
CA ASN A 85 -23.98 3.08 -3.85
C ASN A 85 -22.49 2.92 -3.53
N VAL A 86 -21.82 3.96 -3.01
CA VAL A 86 -20.45 3.82 -2.47
C VAL A 86 -20.43 2.83 -1.31
N ILE A 87 -21.35 2.95 -0.33
CA ILE A 87 -21.46 2.00 0.80
C ILE A 87 -21.66 0.57 0.30
N MET A 88 -22.55 0.38 -0.67
CA MET A 88 -22.81 -0.93 -1.26
C MET A 88 -21.59 -1.51 -2.00
N ALA A 89 -20.79 -0.67 -2.65
CA ALA A 89 -19.57 -1.10 -3.33
C ALA A 89 -18.44 -1.44 -2.34
N VAL A 90 -18.27 -0.67 -1.26
CA VAL A 90 -17.25 -0.99 -0.25
C VAL A 90 -17.63 -2.22 0.59
N ASN A 91 -18.92 -2.46 0.82
CA ASN A 91 -19.40 -3.65 1.52
C ASN A 91 -19.04 -4.93 0.74
N GLY A 92 -18.36 -5.87 1.41
CA GLY A 92 -17.88 -7.12 0.79
C GLY A 92 -16.56 -6.96 0.01
N SER A 93 -15.96 -5.76 -0.03
CA SER A 93 -14.63 -5.56 -0.63
C SER A 93 -13.50 -6.17 0.20
N ASP A 94 -13.73 -6.41 1.48
CA ASP A 94 -12.86 -7.18 2.39
C ASP A 94 -12.70 -8.64 1.93
N VAL A 95 -13.78 -9.27 1.45
CA VAL A 95 -13.72 -10.61 0.85
C VAL A 95 -12.90 -10.61 -0.44
N LEU A 96 -13.07 -9.59 -1.28
CA LEU A 96 -12.28 -9.44 -2.51
C LEU A 96 -10.80 -9.20 -2.21
N PHE A 97 -10.50 -8.40 -1.19
CA PHE A 97 -9.15 -8.20 -0.68
C PHE A 97 -8.54 -9.53 -0.21
N ALA A 98 -9.22 -10.28 0.67
CA ALA A 98 -8.77 -11.56 1.18
C ALA A 98 -8.53 -12.60 0.06
N ASN A 99 -9.43 -12.65 -0.93
CA ASN A 99 -9.27 -13.52 -2.10
C ASN A 99 -8.07 -13.11 -2.95
N GLY A 100 -7.88 -11.81 -3.17
CA GLY A 100 -6.75 -11.29 -3.93
C GLY A 100 -5.40 -11.53 -3.26
N THR A 101 -5.30 -11.30 -1.96
CA THR A 101 -4.08 -11.58 -1.18
C THR A 101 -3.78 -13.08 -1.08
N THR A 102 -4.82 -13.90 -0.88
CA THR A 102 -4.69 -15.36 -0.87
C THR A 102 -4.18 -15.86 -2.21
N CYS A 103 -4.78 -15.39 -3.30
CA CYS A 103 -4.31 -15.71 -4.63
C CYS A 103 -2.81 -15.40 -4.75
N ALA A 104 -2.40 -14.17 -4.46
CA ALA A 104 -1.03 -13.74 -4.63
C ALA A 104 -0.04 -14.64 -3.86
N ALA A 105 -0.40 -15.00 -2.62
CA ALA A 105 0.40 -15.89 -1.80
C ALA A 105 0.47 -17.33 -2.35
N GLU A 106 -0.66 -17.90 -2.79
CA GLU A 106 -0.69 -19.22 -3.44
C GLU A 106 0.10 -19.22 -4.75
N TRP A 107 0.07 -18.10 -5.45
CA TRP A 107 0.80 -17.92 -6.67
C TRP A 107 2.32 -17.94 -6.46
N GLU A 108 2.82 -17.19 -5.48
CA GLU A 108 4.24 -17.19 -5.10
C GLU A 108 4.75 -18.60 -4.76
N LYS A 109 3.94 -19.41 -4.06
CA LYS A 109 4.30 -20.82 -3.77
C LYS A 109 4.50 -21.63 -5.05
N VAL A 110 3.62 -21.47 -6.03
CA VAL A 110 3.69 -22.22 -7.28
C VAL A 110 4.81 -21.70 -8.19
N ILE A 111 5.06 -20.39 -8.21
CA ILE A 111 6.24 -19.82 -8.89
C ILE A 111 7.52 -20.38 -8.27
N ALA A 112 7.64 -20.38 -6.93
CA ALA A 112 8.81 -20.90 -6.25
C ALA A 112 9.05 -22.39 -6.57
N ALA A 113 7.98 -23.20 -6.61
CA ALA A 113 8.07 -24.61 -6.99
C ALA A 113 8.56 -24.80 -8.44
N ASN A 114 8.02 -24.02 -9.39
CA ASN A 114 8.46 -24.07 -10.79
C ASN A 114 9.89 -23.56 -10.96
N LYS A 115 10.25 -22.48 -10.29
CA LYS A 115 11.61 -21.91 -10.31
C LYS A 115 12.62 -22.91 -9.76
N LYS A 116 12.30 -23.60 -8.66
CA LYS A 116 13.14 -24.66 -8.13
C LYS A 116 13.32 -25.81 -9.12
N MET A 117 12.23 -26.30 -9.72
CA MET A 117 12.30 -27.34 -10.76
C MET A 117 13.16 -26.90 -11.95
N VAL A 118 13.04 -25.65 -12.35
CA VAL A 118 13.87 -25.00 -13.36
C VAL A 118 15.34 -24.97 -12.89
N GLU A 119 15.66 -24.49 -11.70
CA GLU A 119 17.04 -24.46 -11.20
C GLU A 119 17.66 -25.86 -11.11
N ASP A 120 16.93 -26.82 -10.53
CA ASP A 120 17.36 -28.22 -10.36
C ASP A 120 17.66 -28.89 -11.72
N ALA A 121 16.93 -28.53 -12.78
CA ALA A 121 17.14 -29.07 -14.13
C ALA A 121 18.13 -28.26 -14.99
N ALA A 122 18.67 -27.13 -14.51
CA ALA A 122 19.40 -26.17 -15.36
C ALA A 122 20.69 -26.73 -15.95
N GLU A 123 21.51 -27.37 -15.13
CA GLU A 123 22.79 -27.94 -15.57
C GLU A 123 22.56 -29.08 -16.58
N ASP A 124 21.61 -29.96 -16.27
CA ASP A 124 21.30 -31.13 -17.11
C ASP A 124 20.66 -30.71 -18.44
N THR A 125 19.77 -29.71 -18.43
CA THR A 125 19.21 -29.14 -19.66
C THR A 125 20.32 -28.50 -20.51
N LYS A 126 21.33 -27.88 -19.90
CA LYS A 126 22.48 -27.31 -20.62
C LYS A 126 23.33 -28.40 -21.27
N LYS A 127 23.63 -29.50 -20.56
CA LYS A 127 24.35 -30.67 -21.11
C LYS A 127 23.62 -31.26 -22.30
N ILE A 128 22.30 -31.45 -22.15
CA ILE A 128 21.45 -31.98 -23.20
C ILE A 128 21.33 -31.04 -24.41
N THR A 129 21.19 -29.74 -24.18
CA THR A 129 21.14 -28.74 -25.26
C THR A 129 22.47 -28.69 -26.02
N LYS A 130 23.60 -28.88 -25.32
CA LYS A 130 24.91 -29.02 -25.96
C LYS A 130 24.94 -30.27 -26.85
N LEU A 131 24.51 -31.43 -26.34
CA LEU A 131 24.45 -32.65 -27.14
C LEU A 131 23.60 -32.49 -28.40
N ILE A 132 22.44 -31.83 -28.31
CA ILE A 132 21.61 -31.56 -29.50
C ILE A 132 22.41 -30.80 -30.56
N LYS A 133 23.17 -29.77 -30.15
CA LYS A 133 24.01 -28.98 -31.07
C LYS A 133 25.14 -29.82 -31.67
N ASP A 134 25.76 -30.69 -30.88
CA ASP A 134 26.84 -31.55 -31.34
C ASP A 134 26.33 -32.62 -32.33
N VAL A 135 25.13 -33.17 -32.10
CA VAL A 135 24.38 -34.03 -33.05
C VAL A 135 24.09 -33.26 -34.34
N ASP A 136 23.47 -32.07 -34.27
CA ASP A 136 23.15 -31.25 -35.43
C ASP A 136 24.41 -30.81 -36.23
N ALA A 137 25.57 -30.70 -35.56
CA ALA A 137 26.83 -30.34 -36.17
C ALA A 137 27.39 -31.45 -37.07
N ILE A 138 27.24 -32.72 -36.68
CA ILE A 138 27.84 -33.85 -37.41
C ILE A 138 26.84 -34.64 -38.25
N MET A 139 25.54 -34.39 -38.07
CA MET A 139 24.45 -35.13 -38.73
C MET A 139 23.58 -34.20 -39.58
N LYS A 140 22.97 -34.77 -40.62
CA LYS A 140 21.92 -34.11 -41.40
C LYS A 140 20.63 -34.92 -41.31
N GLU A 141 19.52 -34.23 -41.16
CA GLU A 141 18.20 -34.83 -41.29
C GLU A 141 17.94 -35.16 -42.76
N ASP A 142 17.52 -36.39 -43.03
CA ASP A 142 17.10 -36.85 -44.34
C ASP A 142 15.73 -37.54 -44.24
N TRP A 143 15.04 -37.69 -45.36
CA TRP A 143 13.72 -38.30 -45.41
C TRP A 143 13.73 -39.47 -46.37
N VAL A 144 13.46 -40.67 -45.85
CA VAL A 144 13.35 -41.88 -46.67
C VAL A 144 11.88 -42.24 -46.83
N LYS A 145 11.49 -42.74 -48.01
CA LYS A 145 10.16 -43.32 -48.19
C LYS A 145 10.12 -44.63 -47.41
N GLY A 146 9.34 -44.67 -46.34
CA GLY A 146 9.05 -45.93 -45.66
C GLY A 146 8.17 -46.83 -46.52
N ASP A 147 8.12 -48.11 -46.17
CA ASP A 147 7.33 -49.14 -46.87
C ASP A 147 5.80 -48.82 -46.91
N GLY A 148 5.35 -47.92 -46.02
CA GLY A 148 3.95 -47.50 -45.87
C GLY A 148 3.53 -46.19 -46.56
N LYS A 149 4.31 -45.65 -47.52
CA LYS A 149 4.13 -44.32 -48.16
C LYS A 149 4.40 -43.10 -47.27
N GLU A 150 4.46 -43.23 -45.95
CA GLU A 150 4.88 -42.14 -45.07
C GLU A 150 6.40 -41.93 -45.16
N LYS A 151 6.82 -40.66 -45.12
CA LYS A 151 8.24 -40.31 -45.09
C LYS A 151 8.73 -40.50 -43.67
N GLU A 152 9.71 -41.37 -43.48
CA GLU A 152 10.38 -41.55 -42.20
C GLU A 152 11.57 -40.59 -42.13
N LYS A 153 11.66 -39.88 -41.01
CA LYS A 153 12.78 -38.99 -40.71
C LYS A 153 13.96 -39.84 -40.25
N ILE A 154 15.09 -39.75 -40.93
CA ILE A 154 16.32 -40.44 -40.55
C ILE A 154 17.45 -39.43 -40.35
N LEU A 155 18.46 -39.81 -39.57
CA LEU A 155 19.71 -39.07 -39.47
C LEU A 155 20.80 -39.75 -40.29
N ARG A 156 21.53 -38.96 -41.08
CA ARG A 156 22.73 -39.41 -41.81
C ARG A 156 23.93 -38.63 -41.33
N LEU A 157 25.09 -39.28 -41.25
CA LEU A 157 26.34 -38.58 -41.02
C LEU A 157 26.61 -37.62 -42.19
N LYS A 158 27.12 -36.43 -41.87
CA LYS A 158 27.66 -35.54 -42.90
C LYS A 158 28.91 -36.22 -43.49
N ILE A 159 29.13 -36.05 -44.78
CA ILE A 159 30.26 -36.65 -45.51
C ILE A 159 31.61 -36.21 -44.91
N THR A 160 31.64 -35.06 -44.25
CA THR A 160 32.82 -34.48 -43.62
C THR A 160 33.11 -35.02 -42.21
N THR A 161 32.18 -35.77 -41.61
CA THR A 161 32.31 -36.25 -40.23
C THR A 161 33.26 -37.44 -40.18
N ARG A 162 34.23 -37.41 -39.28
CA ARG A 162 35.12 -38.55 -39.05
C ARG A 162 34.50 -39.56 -38.08
N ASP A 163 34.86 -40.83 -38.23
CA ASP A 163 34.33 -41.92 -37.38
C ASP A 163 34.64 -41.72 -35.90
N ASP A 164 35.85 -41.23 -35.58
CA ASP A 164 36.25 -40.96 -34.21
C ASP A 164 35.48 -39.80 -33.57
N GLU A 165 35.08 -38.80 -34.35
CA GLU A 165 34.21 -37.71 -33.89
C GLU A 165 32.81 -38.22 -33.57
N PHE A 166 32.25 -39.10 -34.41
CA PHE A 166 30.95 -39.74 -34.16
C PHE A 166 30.99 -40.59 -32.89
N TRP A 167 31.99 -41.48 -32.74
CA TRP A 167 32.08 -42.34 -31.56
C TRP A 167 32.38 -41.57 -30.28
N LYS A 168 33.10 -40.45 -30.38
CA LYS A 168 33.23 -39.52 -29.26
C LYS A 168 31.87 -38.96 -28.85
N LEU A 169 31.04 -38.51 -29.80
CA LEU A 169 29.68 -38.05 -29.50
C LEU A 169 28.81 -39.15 -28.88
N VAL A 170 28.87 -40.38 -29.38
CA VAL A 170 28.17 -41.53 -28.79
C VAL A 170 28.58 -41.75 -27.34
N GLY A 171 29.88 -41.65 -27.03
CA GLY A 171 30.39 -41.71 -25.66
C GLY A 171 29.85 -40.57 -24.79
N GLU A 172 29.84 -39.34 -25.29
CA GLU A 172 29.27 -38.17 -24.61
C GLU A 172 27.76 -38.33 -24.35
N ILE A 173 27.00 -38.88 -25.30
CA ILE A 173 25.58 -39.20 -25.14
C ILE A 173 25.36 -40.17 -23.98
N ARG A 174 26.11 -41.28 -23.94
CA ARG A 174 25.99 -42.27 -22.85
C ARG A 174 26.29 -41.67 -21.49
N GLU A 175 27.33 -40.84 -21.42
CA GLU A 175 27.70 -40.17 -20.18
C GLU A 175 26.57 -39.26 -19.68
N VAL A 176 26.03 -38.40 -20.56
CA VAL A 176 24.91 -37.52 -20.19
C VAL A 176 23.67 -38.33 -19.83
N LEU A 177 23.32 -39.41 -20.55
CA LEU A 177 22.18 -40.26 -20.20
C LEU A 177 22.33 -40.88 -18.80
N ARG A 178 23.56 -41.24 -18.42
CA ARG A 178 23.90 -41.75 -17.10
C ARG A 178 23.79 -40.66 -16.02
N GLU A 179 24.39 -39.50 -16.25
CA GLU A 179 24.39 -38.37 -15.29
C GLU A 179 22.98 -37.79 -15.06
N THR A 180 22.15 -37.81 -16.10
CA THR A 180 20.79 -37.27 -16.09
C THR A 180 19.73 -38.28 -15.65
N LYS A 181 20.15 -39.50 -15.30
CA LYS A 181 19.24 -40.55 -14.82
C LYS A 181 18.52 -40.07 -13.56
N GLY A 182 17.19 -40.07 -13.59
CA GLY A 182 16.34 -39.60 -12.50
C GLY A 182 16.15 -38.09 -12.41
N LYS A 183 16.70 -37.31 -13.34
CA LYS A 183 16.52 -35.85 -13.43
C LYS A 183 15.65 -35.40 -14.59
N VAL A 184 15.20 -36.36 -15.39
CA VAL A 184 14.22 -36.16 -16.45
C VAL A 184 12.93 -35.63 -15.80
N PRO A 185 12.27 -34.59 -16.35
CA PRO A 185 10.99 -34.14 -15.85
C PRO A 185 10.00 -35.31 -15.75
N ASP A 186 9.53 -35.57 -14.53
CA ASP A 186 8.63 -36.67 -14.22
C ASP A 186 7.17 -36.18 -14.13
N ALA A 187 6.27 -37.07 -13.68
CA ALA A 187 4.87 -36.73 -13.49
C ALA A 187 4.66 -35.60 -12.47
N VAL A 188 5.52 -35.52 -11.45
CA VAL A 188 5.44 -34.51 -10.40
C VAL A 188 5.81 -33.14 -10.96
N ALA A 189 6.89 -33.05 -11.73
CA ALA A 189 7.32 -31.84 -12.42
C ALA A 189 6.21 -31.26 -13.30
N LEU A 190 5.54 -32.09 -14.11
CA LEU A 190 4.44 -31.63 -14.96
C LEU A 190 3.18 -31.27 -14.19
N SER A 191 2.86 -31.99 -13.11
CA SER A 191 1.78 -31.61 -12.21
C SER A 191 1.99 -30.21 -11.65
N LYS A 192 3.25 -29.80 -11.37
CA LYS A 192 3.56 -28.43 -10.91
C LYS A 192 3.38 -27.36 -11.99
N ILE A 193 3.65 -27.69 -13.26
CA ILE A 193 3.35 -26.81 -14.40
C ILE A 193 1.83 -26.66 -14.55
N GLU A 194 1.08 -27.75 -14.42
CA GLU A 194 -0.39 -27.75 -14.51
C GLU A 194 -1.03 -26.99 -13.34
N GLU A 195 -0.58 -27.24 -12.10
CA GLU A 195 -0.99 -26.49 -10.90
C GLU A 195 -0.79 -24.98 -11.09
N ALA A 196 0.29 -24.56 -11.75
CA ALA A 196 0.59 -23.14 -12.04
C ALA A 196 -0.37 -22.52 -13.06
N GLU A 197 -0.73 -23.27 -14.09
CA GLU A 197 -1.73 -22.82 -15.07
C GLU A 197 -3.12 -22.75 -14.44
N GLN A 198 -3.50 -23.70 -13.59
CA GLN A 198 -4.79 -23.67 -12.90
C GLN A 198 -4.87 -22.55 -11.87
N THR A 199 -3.80 -22.35 -11.09
CA THR A 199 -3.69 -21.20 -10.17
C THR A 199 -3.81 -19.89 -10.96
N ARG A 200 -3.21 -19.83 -12.16
CA ARG A 200 -3.32 -18.67 -13.04
C ARG A 200 -4.73 -18.37 -13.48
N LEU A 201 -5.46 -19.40 -13.92
CA LEU A 201 -6.84 -19.27 -14.34
C LEU A 201 -7.72 -18.82 -13.17
N PHE A 202 -7.58 -19.46 -12.01
CA PHE A 202 -8.35 -19.12 -10.82
C PHE A 202 -8.18 -17.64 -10.47
N CYS A 203 -6.94 -17.13 -10.33
CA CYS A 203 -6.85 -15.74 -9.95
C CYS A 203 -7.03 -14.72 -11.06
N THR A 204 -7.03 -15.14 -12.32
CA THR A 204 -7.54 -14.27 -13.38
C THR A 204 -9.02 -13.94 -13.12
N ILE A 205 -9.79 -14.90 -12.57
CA ILE A 205 -11.18 -14.66 -12.17
C ILE A 205 -11.23 -13.72 -10.95
N VAL A 206 -10.39 -13.95 -9.94
CA VAL A 206 -10.29 -13.05 -8.77
C VAL A 206 -9.93 -11.62 -9.18
N ASP A 207 -8.91 -11.44 -10.02
CA ASP A 207 -8.49 -10.14 -10.55
C ASP A 207 -9.63 -9.42 -11.29
N ARG A 208 -10.39 -10.15 -12.13
CA ARG A 208 -11.58 -9.58 -12.80
C ARG A 208 -12.64 -9.13 -11.80
N ASN A 209 -12.90 -9.92 -10.75
CA ASN A 209 -13.87 -9.55 -9.72
C ASN A 209 -13.43 -8.31 -8.94
N VAL A 210 -12.14 -8.22 -8.60
CA VAL A 210 -11.56 -7.03 -7.94
C VAL A 210 -11.67 -5.81 -8.86
N LYS A 211 -11.27 -5.93 -10.14
CA LYS A 211 -11.36 -4.83 -11.13
C LYS A 211 -12.78 -4.38 -11.40
N TYR A 212 -13.73 -5.31 -11.49
CA TYR A 212 -15.14 -4.98 -11.64
C TYR A 212 -15.63 -4.15 -10.46
N ARG A 213 -15.29 -4.56 -9.22
CA ARG A 213 -15.68 -3.80 -8.03
C ARG A 213 -15.00 -2.43 -7.98
N LEU A 214 -13.73 -2.37 -8.33
CA LEU A 214 -12.97 -1.13 -8.39
C LEU A 214 -13.59 -0.13 -9.37
N GLN A 215 -13.98 -0.58 -10.58
CA GLN A 215 -14.66 0.25 -11.56
C GLN A 215 -16.02 0.76 -11.06
N GLU A 216 -16.79 -0.09 -10.38
CA GLU A 216 -18.07 0.30 -9.77
C GLU A 216 -17.85 1.37 -8.68
N LEU A 217 -16.85 1.17 -7.82
CA LEU A 217 -16.49 2.10 -6.77
C LEU A 217 -16.00 3.45 -7.33
N ASP A 218 -15.15 3.45 -8.35
CA ASP A 218 -14.69 4.66 -9.04
C ASP A 218 -15.87 5.46 -9.60
N LYS A 219 -16.78 4.79 -10.33
CA LYS A 219 -17.98 5.41 -10.88
C LYS A 219 -18.84 6.05 -9.79
N HIS A 220 -19.00 5.38 -8.65
CA HIS A 220 -19.82 5.91 -7.54
C HIS A 220 -19.13 7.05 -6.78
N LEU A 221 -17.81 6.99 -6.62
CA LEU A 221 -17.02 8.10 -6.05
C LEU A 221 -17.01 9.33 -6.96
N GLU A 222 -16.91 9.14 -8.28
CA GLU A 222 -17.04 10.22 -9.26
C GLU A 222 -18.42 10.88 -9.19
N ALA A 223 -19.50 10.08 -9.11
CA ALA A 223 -20.84 10.62 -8.94
C ALA A 223 -21.00 11.43 -7.64
N LEU A 224 -20.33 11.03 -6.57
CA LEU A 224 -20.32 11.76 -5.30
C LEU A 224 -19.55 13.09 -5.43
N ASN A 225 -18.45 13.11 -6.20
CA ASN A 225 -17.62 14.28 -6.45
C ASN A 225 -18.22 15.27 -7.46
N PHE A 226 -19.11 14.83 -8.35
CA PHE A 226 -19.70 15.64 -9.42
C PHE A 226 -20.60 16.79 -8.91
N THR A 227 -20.85 16.87 -7.60
CA THR A 227 -21.58 18.00 -6.99
C THR A 227 -20.81 19.31 -7.20
N SER A 228 -21.25 20.07 -8.21
CA SER A 228 -20.69 21.33 -8.70
C SER A 228 -20.76 22.43 -7.62
N GLY A 229 -19.79 22.41 -6.71
CA GLY A 229 -19.68 23.42 -5.65
C GLY A 229 -19.02 22.94 -4.36
N GLY A 230 -18.58 21.67 -4.27
CA GLY A 230 -18.02 21.13 -3.03
C GLY A 230 -19.08 20.99 -1.92
N GLU A 231 -20.36 20.97 -2.30
CA GLU A 231 -21.46 20.90 -1.34
C GLU A 231 -21.46 19.61 -0.53
N PHE A 232 -20.87 18.52 -1.05
CA PHE A 232 -20.68 17.29 -0.30
C PHE A 232 -19.90 17.50 1.01
N VAL A 233 -18.98 18.49 1.06
CA VAL A 233 -18.18 18.80 2.25
C VAL A 233 -19.07 19.31 3.40
N LYS A 234 -20.26 19.83 3.09
CA LYS A 234 -21.25 20.25 4.10
C LYS A 234 -21.92 19.06 4.79
N SER A 235 -21.93 17.88 4.16
CA SER A 235 -22.47 16.65 4.75
C SER A 235 -21.35 15.82 5.37
N ARG A 236 -21.34 15.74 6.70
CA ARG A 236 -20.41 14.86 7.44
C ARG A 236 -20.51 13.41 6.94
N THR A 237 -21.72 12.93 6.70
CA THR A 237 -21.99 11.57 6.21
C THR A 237 -21.38 11.34 4.82
N ALA A 238 -21.55 12.28 3.88
CA ALA A 238 -20.93 12.15 2.56
C ALA A 238 -19.40 12.11 2.64
N VAL A 239 -18.80 12.94 3.50
CA VAL A 239 -17.34 12.96 3.71
C VAL A 239 -16.84 11.64 4.31
N GLU A 240 -17.54 11.09 5.32
CA GLU A 240 -17.21 9.79 5.91
C GLU A 240 -17.29 8.66 4.86
N VAL A 241 -18.37 8.60 4.09
CA VAL A 241 -18.56 7.61 3.02
C VAL A 241 -17.49 7.73 1.93
N LYS A 242 -17.18 8.96 1.50
CA LYS A 242 -16.16 9.22 0.49
C LYS A 242 -14.78 8.76 0.97
N ASN A 243 -14.40 9.13 2.18
CA ASN A 243 -13.10 8.77 2.74
C ASN A 243 -12.94 7.25 2.88
N ALA A 244 -14.00 6.55 3.30
CA ALA A 244 -14.03 5.09 3.34
C ALA A 244 -13.89 4.49 1.93
N GLY A 245 -14.65 5.00 0.96
CA GLY A 245 -14.57 4.59 -0.44
C GLY A 245 -13.19 4.79 -1.05
N ASP A 246 -12.57 5.95 -0.85
CA ASP A 246 -11.21 6.24 -1.30
C ASP A 246 -10.18 5.30 -0.68
N GLY A 247 -10.29 5.03 0.63
CA GLY A 247 -9.41 4.08 1.32
C GLY A 247 -9.52 2.66 0.77
N VAL A 248 -10.74 2.15 0.60
CA VAL A 248 -10.99 0.81 0.04
C VAL A 248 -10.54 0.73 -1.42
N ARG A 249 -10.78 1.78 -2.21
CA ARG A 249 -10.31 1.87 -3.59
C ARG A 249 -8.79 1.73 -3.67
N GLU A 250 -8.04 2.45 -2.83
CA GLU A 250 -6.58 2.35 -2.78
C GLU A 250 -6.12 0.92 -2.45
N VAL A 251 -6.78 0.27 -1.50
CA VAL A 251 -6.51 -1.12 -1.12
C VAL A 251 -6.75 -2.08 -2.28
N LEU A 252 -7.88 -1.95 -3.00
CA LEU A 252 -8.19 -2.80 -4.14
C LEU A 252 -7.23 -2.57 -5.33
N HIS A 253 -6.80 -1.33 -5.57
CA HIS A 253 -5.73 -1.05 -6.54
C HIS A 253 -4.44 -1.80 -6.19
N ASN A 254 -3.99 -1.74 -4.94
CA ASN A 254 -2.80 -2.45 -4.49
C ASN A 254 -2.92 -3.96 -4.71
N VAL A 255 -4.09 -4.54 -4.44
CA VAL A 255 -4.38 -5.95 -4.74
C VAL A 255 -4.26 -6.26 -6.23
N THR A 256 -4.85 -5.44 -7.11
CA THR A 256 -4.74 -5.65 -8.57
C THR A 256 -3.29 -5.57 -9.06
N ASN A 257 -2.49 -4.66 -8.50
CA ASN A 257 -1.08 -4.52 -8.85
C ASN A 257 -0.27 -5.77 -8.46
N ILE A 258 -0.54 -6.33 -7.29
CA ILE A 258 0.13 -7.56 -6.83
C ILE A 258 -0.26 -8.76 -7.68
N ILE A 259 -1.55 -8.94 -7.99
CA ILE A 259 -1.99 -10.06 -8.84
C ILE A 259 -1.40 -9.90 -10.26
N ALA A 260 -1.34 -8.67 -10.78
CA ALA A 260 -0.71 -8.40 -12.08
C ALA A 260 0.78 -8.75 -12.06
N ASN A 261 1.51 -8.37 -11.02
CA ASN A 261 2.93 -8.70 -10.88
C ASN A 261 3.16 -10.22 -10.81
N ALA A 262 2.41 -10.92 -9.95
CA ALA A 262 2.46 -12.38 -9.83
C ALA A 262 2.15 -13.07 -11.17
N THR A 263 1.17 -12.54 -11.92
CA THR A 263 0.79 -13.06 -13.25
C THR A 263 1.96 -12.98 -14.24
N VAL A 264 2.71 -11.88 -14.25
CA VAL A 264 3.89 -11.71 -15.11
C VAL A 264 4.98 -12.71 -14.73
N HIS A 265 5.34 -12.80 -13.44
CA HIS A 265 6.34 -13.74 -12.97
C HIS A 265 5.98 -15.20 -13.30
N ASN A 266 4.71 -15.58 -13.18
CA ASN A 266 4.23 -16.90 -13.56
C ASN A 266 4.53 -17.23 -15.01
N ARG A 267 4.22 -16.30 -15.91
CA ARG A 267 4.31 -16.53 -17.34
C ARG A 267 5.75 -16.86 -17.72
N PHE A 268 6.71 -16.19 -17.09
CA PHE A 268 8.12 -16.50 -17.27
C PHE A 268 8.50 -17.84 -16.64
N ALA A 269 8.16 -18.09 -15.37
CA ALA A 269 8.53 -19.32 -14.67
C ALA A 269 7.92 -20.58 -15.33
N VAL A 270 6.63 -20.55 -15.67
CA VAL A 270 5.91 -21.62 -16.35
C VAL A 270 6.37 -21.76 -17.80
N GLY A 271 6.67 -20.64 -18.48
CA GLY A 271 7.23 -20.64 -19.84
C GLY A 271 8.59 -21.35 -19.88
N GLU A 272 9.50 -20.97 -18.99
CA GLU A 272 10.83 -21.57 -18.89
C GLU A 272 10.74 -23.07 -18.54
N ALA A 273 9.88 -23.43 -17.59
CA ALA A 273 9.60 -24.82 -17.25
C ALA A 273 9.12 -25.64 -18.46
N LYS A 274 8.15 -25.12 -19.22
CA LYS A 274 7.64 -25.77 -20.44
C LYS A 274 8.71 -25.90 -21.51
N ASP A 275 9.54 -24.88 -21.70
CA ASP A 275 10.60 -24.91 -22.70
C ASP A 275 11.72 -25.90 -22.35
N ARG A 276 12.00 -26.10 -21.05
CA ARG A 276 12.87 -27.19 -20.59
C ARG A 276 12.27 -28.55 -20.94
N VAL A 277 11.01 -28.81 -20.58
CA VAL A 277 10.35 -30.08 -20.94
C VAL A 277 10.41 -30.34 -22.45
N LYS A 278 10.21 -29.31 -23.29
CA LYS A 278 10.37 -29.42 -24.75
C LYS A 278 11.81 -29.72 -25.16
N ALA A 279 12.81 -29.11 -24.52
CA ALA A 279 14.22 -29.37 -24.81
C ALA A 279 14.60 -30.82 -24.48
N TRP A 280 14.13 -31.35 -23.36
CA TRP A 280 14.30 -32.76 -22.98
C TRP A 280 13.63 -33.70 -23.99
N ARG A 281 12.37 -33.41 -24.37
CA ARG A 281 11.66 -34.16 -25.40
C ARG A 281 12.45 -34.21 -26.71
N ARG A 282 12.84 -33.05 -27.24
CA ARG A 282 13.61 -32.94 -28.49
C ARG A 282 14.94 -33.68 -28.41
N ALA A 283 15.61 -33.63 -27.27
CA ALA A 283 16.86 -34.34 -27.07
C ALA A 283 16.69 -35.85 -27.17
N PHE A 284 15.68 -36.41 -26.50
CA PHE A 284 15.43 -37.85 -26.57
C PHE A 284 15.00 -38.28 -27.96
N GLU A 285 14.18 -37.50 -28.67
CA GLU A 285 13.86 -37.75 -30.09
C GLU A 285 15.13 -37.80 -30.96
N LEU A 286 16.07 -36.86 -30.79
CA LEU A 286 17.32 -36.85 -31.55
C LEU A 286 18.27 -38.00 -31.17
N ILE A 287 18.41 -38.29 -29.88
CA ILE A 287 19.30 -39.35 -29.40
C ILE A 287 18.78 -40.73 -29.83
N GLU A 288 17.47 -40.93 -29.87
CA GLU A 288 16.88 -42.17 -30.38
C GLU A 288 17.16 -42.35 -31.87
N LEU A 289 17.07 -41.28 -32.67
CA LEU A 289 17.45 -41.32 -34.08
C LEU A 289 18.93 -41.67 -34.26
N VAL A 290 19.82 -41.21 -33.36
CA VAL A 290 21.23 -41.60 -33.32
C VAL A 290 21.36 -43.11 -33.01
N GLY A 291 20.65 -43.60 -31.99
CA GLY A 291 20.65 -45.02 -31.64
C GLY A 291 20.03 -45.93 -32.71
N GLY A 292 19.15 -45.40 -33.56
CA GLY A 292 18.49 -46.11 -34.64
C GLY A 292 19.23 -46.12 -35.98
N MET A 293 20.42 -45.53 -36.08
CA MET A 293 21.16 -45.49 -37.34
C MET A 293 21.63 -46.88 -37.79
N LYS A 294 21.16 -47.31 -38.97
CA LYS A 294 21.59 -48.57 -39.62
C LYS A 294 22.68 -48.36 -40.67
N ASP A 295 22.70 -47.20 -41.33
CA ASP A 295 23.58 -46.89 -42.45
C ASP A 295 25.08 -46.74 -42.08
N VAL A 296 25.43 -46.92 -40.80
CA VAL A 296 26.81 -46.82 -40.30
C VAL A 296 27.50 -48.20 -40.31
N GLU A 297 26.78 -49.28 -40.67
CA GLU A 297 27.26 -50.68 -40.67
C GLU A 297 28.68 -50.92 -41.26
N PRO A 298 29.06 -50.38 -42.44
CA PRO A 298 30.40 -50.61 -42.99
C PRO A 298 31.52 -49.89 -42.23
N VAL A 299 31.17 -48.96 -41.35
CA VAL A 299 32.08 -48.10 -40.55
C VAL A 299 32.14 -48.55 -39.08
N VAL A 300 31.11 -49.25 -38.57
CA VAL A 300 30.86 -49.44 -37.13
C VAL A 300 31.70 -50.55 -36.47
N GLY A 301 32.35 -51.44 -37.22
CA GLY A 301 33.36 -52.37 -36.68
C GLY A 301 32.97 -53.09 -35.38
N GLY A 302 31.72 -53.53 -35.25
CA GLY A 302 31.24 -54.26 -34.07
C GLY A 302 30.65 -53.43 -32.92
N LYS A 303 30.55 -52.10 -33.02
CA LYS A 303 29.96 -51.24 -31.97
C LYS A 303 28.44 -51.04 -32.06
N GLN A 304 27.73 -51.82 -32.87
CA GLN A 304 26.26 -51.72 -33.01
C GLN A 304 25.55 -51.89 -31.66
N GLY A 305 26.08 -52.75 -30.78
CA GLY A 305 25.52 -52.96 -29.45
C GLY A 305 25.50 -51.70 -28.57
N GLU A 306 26.40 -50.73 -28.80
CA GLU A 306 26.39 -49.46 -28.07
C GLU A 306 25.24 -48.55 -28.51
N LEU A 307 24.95 -48.50 -29.81
CA LEU A 307 23.84 -47.71 -30.37
C LEU A 307 22.49 -48.28 -29.95
N GLU A 308 22.33 -49.61 -29.98
CA GLU A 308 21.11 -50.28 -29.50
C GLU A 308 20.90 -50.09 -27.99
N ALA A 309 21.97 -50.08 -27.19
CA ALA A 309 21.88 -49.78 -25.75
C ALA A 309 21.39 -48.34 -25.50
N ILE A 310 21.93 -47.35 -26.24
CA ILE A 310 21.46 -45.95 -26.17
C ILE A 310 19.98 -45.87 -26.56
N LYS A 311 19.60 -46.51 -27.67
CA LYS A 311 18.23 -46.52 -28.15
C LYS A 311 17.28 -47.06 -27.09
N GLY A 312 17.60 -48.19 -26.47
CA GLY A 312 16.79 -48.78 -25.39
C GLY A 312 16.62 -47.85 -24.19
N GLU A 313 17.71 -47.23 -23.71
CA GLU A 313 17.66 -46.31 -22.57
C GLU A 313 16.85 -45.02 -22.86
N VAL A 314 16.91 -44.54 -24.10
CA VAL A 314 16.26 -43.30 -24.53
C VAL A 314 14.78 -43.53 -24.82
N GLU A 315 14.42 -44.65 -25.43
CA GLU A 315 13.04 -44.98 -25.78
C GLU A 315 12.13 -44.98 -24.54
N GLU A 316 12.56 -45.62 -23.44
CA GLU A 316 11.82 -45.64 -22.18
C GLU A 316 11.55 -44.23 -21.64
N ARG A 317 12.58 -43.36 -21.67
CA ARG A 317 12.50 -41.99 -21.15
C ARG A 317 11.66 -41.10 -22.06
N ARG A 318 11.80 -41.25 -23.38
CA ARG A 318 11.01 -40.56 -24.40
C ARG A 318 9.54 -40.92 -24.24
N GLN A 319 9.20 -42.20 -24.19
CA GLN A 319 7.83 -42.66 -23.99
C GLN A 319 7.25 -42.14 -22.68
N THR A 320 8.06 -42.06 -21.63
CA THR A 320 7.64 -41.47 -20.36
C THR A 320 7.27 -40.00 -20.55
N ILE A 321 8.14 -39.18 -21.14
CA ILE A 321 7.84 -37.76 -21.42
C ILE A 321 6.67 -37.61 -22.39
N GLU A 322 6.57 -38.44 -23.43
CA GLU A 322 5.48 -38.37 -24.41
C GLU A 322 4.14 -38.75 -23.80
N ARG A 323 4.07 -39.81 -22.99
CA ARG A 323 2.84 -40.14 -22.23
C ARG A 323 2.46 -39.03 -21.27
N LEU A 324 3.47 -38.36 -20.72
CA LEU A 324 3.27 -37.30 -19.77
C LEU A 324 2.79 -35.98 -20.41
N VAL A 325 3.33 -35.63 -21.59
CA VAL A 325 3.02 -34.39 -22.34
C VAL A 325 1.84 -34.57 -23.30
N ASN A 326 1.76 -35.71 -23.99
CA ASN A 326 0.74 -36.06 -24.99
C ASN A 326 -0.13 -37.23 -24.51
N GLY A 327 -0.24 -37.47 -23.20
CA GLY A 327 -1.06 -38.53 -22.65
C GLY A 327 -2.46 -38.53 -23.27
N SER A 328 -3.14 -39.68 -23.20
CA SER A 328 -4.49 -39.79 -23.78
C SER A 328 -5.33 -38.60 -23.35
N VAL A 329 -6.25 -38.16 -24.21
CA VAL A 329 -7.12 -37.01 -23.89
C VAL A 329 -7.76 -37.22 -22.51
N ASP A 330 -8.07 -38.47 -22.15
CA ASP A 330 -8.61 -38.86 -20.85
C ASP A 330 -7.60 -38.75 -19.70
N GLU A 331 -6.35 -39.20 -19.85
CA GLU A 331 -5.30 -39.08 -18.82
C GLU A 331 -4.94 -37.62 -18.55
N THR A 332 -4.75 -36.84 -19.61
CA THR A 332 -4.45 -35.40 -19.53
C THR A 332 -5.63 -34.66 -18.89
N LYS A 333 -6.86 -35.01 -19.27
CA LYS A 333 -8.08 -34.47 -18.67
C LYS A 333 -8.19 -34.82 -17.18
N ALA A 334 -7.98 -36.08 -16.80
CA ALA A 334 -8.07 -36.52 -15.41
C ALA A 334 -7.00 -35.82 -14.53
N ARG A 335 -5.79 -35.65 -15.04
CA ARG A 335 -4.72 -34.90 -14.35
C ARG A 335 -5.09 -33.42 -14.20
N GLY A 336 -5.61 -32.82 -15.27
CA GLY A 336 -6.12 -31.46 -15.25
C GLY A 336 -7.27 -31.27 -14.25
N GLU A 337 -8.27 -32.16 -14.25
CA GLU A 337 -9.40 -32.14 -13.31
C GLU A 337 -8.92 -32.29 -11.85
N LYS A 338 -7.95 -33.17 -11.61
CA LYS A 338 -7.33 -33.31 -10.29
C LYS A 338 -6.62 -32.03 -9.87
N ALA A 339 -5.81 -31.44 -10.75
CA ALA A 339 -5.11 -30.18 -10.47
C ALA A 339 -6.10 -29.02 -10.22
N VAL A 340 -7.18 -28.93 -11.01
CA VAL A 340 -8.27 -27.95 -10.80
C VAL A 340 -8.88 -28.11 -9.41
N LYS A 341 -9.24 -29.34 -9.04
CA LYS A 341 -9.86 -29.62 -7.74
C LYS A 341 -8.91 -29.29 -6.59
N GLU A 342 -7.66 -29.74 -6.65
CA GLU A 342 -6.67 -29.49 -5.60
C GLU A 342 -6.35 -28.00 -5.45
N VAL A 343 -6.21 -27.27 -6.55
CA VAL A 343 -5.96 -25.82 -6.54
C VAL A 343 -7.18 -25.06 -6.00
N ASN A 344 -8.39 -25.39 -6.47
CA ASN A 344 -9.62 -24.76 -5.98
C ASN A 344 -9.80 -25.02 -4.48
N ASP A 345 -9.72 -26.28 -4.03
CA ASP A 345 -9.86 -26.63 -2.61
C ASP A 345 -8.83 -25.90 -1.74
N ARG A 346 -7.59 -25.77 -2.22
CA ARG A 346 -6.51 -25.08 -1.50
C ARG A 346 -6.77 -23.57 -1.41
N ILE A 347 -7.14 -22.93 -2.53
CA ILE A 347 -7.40 -21.49 -2.54
C ILE A 347 -8.67 -21.16 -1.77
N GLU A 348 -9.76 -21.91 -1.92
CA GLU A 348 -11.00 -21.68 -1.16
C GLU A 348 -10.78 -21.79 0.35
N LYS A 349 -10.04 -22.81 0.81
CA LYS A 349 -9.68 -22.94 2.23
C LYS A 349 -8.80 -21.79 2.71
N ALA A 350 -7.78 -21.44 1.94
CA ALA A 350 -6.89 -20.34 2.29
C ALA A 350 -7.63 -18.99 2.31
N SER A 351 -8.54 -18.77 1.36
CA SER A 351 -9.40 -17.59 1.29
C SER A 351 -10.34 -17.52 2.49
N ALA A 352 -10.97 -18.63 2.87
CA ALA A 352 -11.85 -18.67 4.05
C ALA A 352 -11.09 -18.36 5.34
N VAL A 353 -9.84 -18.83 5.47
CA VAL A 353 -8.96 -18.48 6.60
C VAL A 353 -8.60 -17.00 6.57
N GLU A 354 -8.26 -16.46 5.39
CA GLU A 354 -7.85 -15.07 5.25
C GLU A 354 -9.02 -14.10 5.46
N VAL A 355 -10.24 -14.43 5.02
CA VAL A 355 -11.46 -13.67 5.32
C VAL A 355 -11.67 -13.56 6.82
N ARG A 356 -11.66 -14.69 7.56
CA ARG A 356 -11.78 -14.68 9.03
C ARG A 356 -10.68 -13.87 9.70
N ARG A 357 -9.46 -13.90 9.15
CA ARG A 357 -8.34 -13.12 9.65
C ARG A 357 -8.54 -11.63 9.40
N VAL A 358 -9.04 -11.24 8.24
CA VAL A 358 -9.39 -9.84 7.91
C VAL A 358 -10.50 -9.35 8.83
N GLU A 359 -11.56 -10.13 9.03
CA GLU A 359 -12.65 -9.79 9.97
C GLU A 359 -12.11 -9.56 11.39
N ALA A 360 -11.30 -10.48 11.91
CA ALA A 360 -10.68 -10.35 13.24
C ALA A 360 -9.72 -9.15 13.31
N ASP A 361 -8.96 -8.87 12.25
CA ASP A 361 -8.05 -7.73 12.19
C ASP A 361 -8.82 -6.39 12.17
N VAL A 362 -9.94 -6.32 11.44
CA VAL A 362 -10.85 -5.16 11.43
C VAL A 362 -11.46 -4.95 12.82
N GLU A 363 -11.87 -6.02 13.51
CA GLU A 363 -12.40 -5.93 14.88
C GLU A 363 -11.34 -5.43 15.87
N ARG A 364 -10.09 -5.90 15.77
CA ARG A 364 -8.99 -5.39 16.60
C ARG A 364 -8.71 -3.91 16.37
N VAL A 365 -8.69 -3.46 15.11
CA VAL A 365 -8.55 -2.04 14.78
C VAL A 365 -9.72 -1.24 15.36
N ALA A 366 -10.94 -1.79 15.31
CA ALA A 366 -12.12 -1.18 15.91
C ALA A 366 -12.00 -1.03 17.43
N GLU A 367 -11.50 -2.05 18.13
CA GLU A 367 -11.25 -2.00 19.57
C GLU A 367 -10.17 -0.97 19.93
N ASP A 368 -9.06 -0.96 19.20
CA ASP A 368 -7.98 -0.01 19.44
C ASP A 368 -8.41 1.44 19.22
N GLU A 369 -9.20 1.74 18.18
CA GLU A 369 -9.74 3.08 17.94
C GLU A 369 -10.80 3.47 19.00
N ARG A 370 -11.60 2.51 19.49
CA ARG A 370 -12.50 2.74 20.64
C ARG A 370 -11.72 3.08 21.91
N ARG A 371 -10.64 2.35 22.21
CA ARG A 371 -9.77 2.62 23.37
C ARG A 371 -9.14 4.01 23.28
N LYS A 372 -8.59 4.38 22.12
CA LYS A 372 -8.02 5.73 21.90
C LYS A 372 -9.08 6.82 22.02
N ALA A 373 -10.29 6.60 21.54
CA ALA A 373 -11.38 7.57 21.67
C ALA A 373 -11.82 7.76 23.12
N GLU A 374 -11.87 6.67 23.91
CA GLU A 374 -12.17 6.73 25.34
C GLU A 374 -11.05 7.45 26.12
N GLU A 375 -9.79 7.14 25.85
CA GLU A 375 -8.64 7.84 26.44
C GLU A 375 -8.67 9.35 26.14
N ARG A 376 -9.01 9.74 24.90
CA ARG A 376 -9.19 11.15 24.52
C ARG A 376 -10.32 11.83 25.30
N LYS A 377 -11.46 11.15 25.48
CA LYS A 377 -12.58 11.66 26.28
C LYS A 377 -12.18 11.86 27.74
N ARG A 378 -11.49 10.87 28.33
CA ARG A 378 -10.98 10.96 29.71
C ARG A 378 -10.01 12.13 29.87
N ALA A 379 -9.07 12.30 28.93
CA ALA A 379 -8.12 13.42 28.95
C ALA A 379 -8.82 14.78 28.76
N GLU A 380 -9.87 14.88 27.96
CA GLU A 380 -10.66 16.11 27.80
C GLU A 380 -11.47 16.44 29.06
N GLU A 381 -12.09 15.44 29.68
CA GLU A 381 -12.80 15.60 30.96
C GLU A 381 -11.87 16.01 32.09
N GLU A 382 -10.68 15.41 32.16
CA GLU A 382 -9.63 15.79 33.11
C GLU A 382 -9.20 17.23 32.90
N ARG A 383 -8.92 17.64 31.65
CA ARG A 383 -8.62 19.05 31.31
C ARG A 383 -9.74 20.01 31.69
N LYS A 384 -11.01 19.63 31.53
CA LYS A 384 -12.15 20.44 31.96
C LYS A 384 -12.19 20.58 33.48
N ARG A 385 -11.94 19.50 34.22
CA ARG A 385 -11.86 19.52 35.69
C ARG A 385 -10.71 20.38 36.19
N GLU A 386 -9.53 20.26 35.59
CA GLU A 386 -8.37 21.10 35.92
C GLU A 386 -8.66 22.58 35.64
N ALA A 387 -9.22 22.91 34.48
CA ALA A 387 -9.59 24.28 34.13
C ALA A 387 -10.67 24.86 35.05
N GLU A 388 -11.63 24.05 35.50
CA GLU A 388 -12.65 24.46 36.46
C GLU A 388 -12.05 24.67 37.86
N GLN A 389 -11.18 23.77 38.33
CA GLN A 389 -10.45 23.94 39.58
C GLN A 389 -9.57 25.18 39.56
N GLU A 390 -8.90 25.47 38.45
CA GLU A 390 -8.11 26.68 38.27
C GLU A 390 -8.98 27.94 38.32
N LYS A 391 -10.14 27.94 37.64
CA LYS A 391 -11.12 29.04 37.74
C LYS A 391 -11.59 29.27 39.19
N ILE A 392 -11.86 28.21 39.94
CA ILE A 392 -12.24 28.30 41.35
C ILE A 392 -11.09 28.88 42.20
N ARG A 393 -9.84 28.46 41.94
CA ARG A 393 -8.65 28.99 42.63
C ARG A 393 -8.48 30.49 42.35
N LEU A 394 -8.57 30.89 41.08
CA LEU A 394 -8.48 32.29 40.66
C LEU A 394 -9.61 33.13 41.26
N ALA A 395 -10.85 32.62 41.30
CA ALA A 395 -11.97 33.32 41.92
C ALA A 395 -11.77 33.51 43.43
N LYS A 396 -11.28 32.48 44.14
CA LYS A 396 -10.94 32.58 45.57
C LYS A 396 -9.81 33.58 45.82
N GLU A 397 -8.81 33.63 44.94
CA GLU A 397 -7.69 34.57 45.04
C GLU A 397 -8.15 36.02 44.78
N GLN A 398 -8.95 36.25 43.74
CA GLN A 398 -9.58 37.54 43.47
C GLN A 398 -10.47 38.00 44.63
N GLU A 399 -11.22 37.09 45.25
CA GLU A 399 -12.03 37.42 46.42
C GLU A 399 -11.16 37.80 47.63
N LYS A 400 -10.05 37.10 47.87
CA LYS A 400 -9.08 37.47 48.92
C LYS A 400 -8.50 38.86 48.67
N ILE A 401 -8.12 39.16 47.43
CA ILE A 401 -7.61 40.49 47.04
C ILE A 401 -8.68 41.57 47.27
N ARG A 402 -9.94 41.30 46.90
CA ARG A 402 -11.05 42.23 47.12
C ARG A 402 -11.29 42.49 48.61
N ARG A 403 -11.34 41.44 49.43
CA ARG A 403 -11.52 41.57 50.89
C ARG A 403 -10.37 42.34 51.54
N ALA A 404 -9.12 42.08 51.15
CA ALA A 404 -7.96 42.82 51.64
C ALA A 404 -8.00 44.31 51.23
N LYS A 405 -8.50 44.63 50.02
CA LYS A 405 -8.69 46.01 49.58
C LYS A 405 -9.80 46.72 50.37
N GLU A 406 -10.94 46.07 50.57
CA GLU A 406 -12.06 46.60 51.38
C GLU A 406 -11.66 46.83 52.84
N GLU A 407 -10.87 45.92 53.43
CA GLU A 407 -10.35 46.04 54.78
C GLU A 407 -9.38 47.23 54.91
N ARG A 408 -8.42 47.37 53.99
CA ARG A 408 -7.54 48.55 53.93
C ARG A 408 -8.32 49.85 53.78
N GLU A 409 -9.39 49.85 52.98
CA GLU A 409 -10.24 51.04 52.79
C GLU A 409 -11.07 51.36 54.05
N ARG A 410 -11.56 50.34 54.77
CA ARG A 410 -12.20 50.53 56.09
C ARG A 410 -11.22 51.05 57.12
N GLU A 411 -10.00 50.50 57.18
CA GLU A 411 -8.96 51.03 58.07
C GLU A 411 -8.59 52.48 57.72
N ALA A 412 -8.47 52.81 56.43
CA ALA A 412 -8.21 54.17 55.98
C ALA A 412 -9.34 55.13 56.39
N ARG A 413 -10.60 54.76 56.18
CA ARG A 413 -11.77 55.54 56.63
C ARG A 413 -11.80 55.71 58.15
N ASN A 414 -11.52 54.65 58.91
CA ASN A 414 -11.47 54.73 60.37
C ASN A 414 -10.32 55.64 60.85
N ARG A 415 -9.16 55.60 60.19
CA ARG A 415 -8.04 56.51 60.49
C ARG A 415 -8.39 57.95 60.13
N GLU A 416 -9.05 58.17 59.00
CA GLU A 416 -9.52 59.50 58.60
C GLU A 416 -10.58 60.04 59.56
N GLN A 417 -11.54 59.23 59.97
CA GLN A 417 -12.55 59.61 60.95
C GLN A 417 -11.92 59.93 62.31
N LYS A 418 -11.00 59.09 62.81
CA LYS A 418 -10.27 59.38 64.05
C LYS A 418 -9.44 60.65 63.93
N ALA A 419 -8.82 60.91 62.78
CA ALA A 419 -8.10 62.15 62.54
C ALA A 419 -9.03 63.37 62.55
N ARG A 420 -10.23 63.28 61.96
CA ARG A 420 -11.26 64.33 62.00
C ARG A 420 -11.81 64.56 63.41
N GLU A 421 -12.10 63.49 64.16
CA GLU A 421 -12.55 63.59 65.55
C GLU A 421 -11.46 64.17 66.45
N GLU A 422 -10.19 63.81 66.22
CA GLU A 422 -9.06 64.40 66.95
C GLU A 422 -8.85 65.87 66.56
N GLU A 423 -9.00 66.23 65.28
CA GLU A 423 -8.94 67.62 64.81
C GLU A 423 -10.11 68.45 65.37
N GLU A 424 -11.32 67.90 65.41
CA GLU A 424 -12.49 68.55 66.02
C GLU A 424 -12.32 68.69 67.53
N ARG A 425 -11.79 67.68 68.21
CA ARG A 425 -11.45 67.76 69.64
C ARG A 425 -10.34 68.76 69.90
N ARG A 426 -9.31 68.83 69.04
CA ARG A 426 -8.29 69.89 69.10
C ARG A 426 -8.89 71.26 68.82
N ALA A 427 -9.83 71.39 67.90
CA ALA A 427 -10.54 72.64 67.62
C ALA A 427 -11.47 73.04 68.77
N LEU A 428 -12.09 72.09 69.47
CA LEU A 428 -12.88 72.31 70.67
C LEU A 428 -12.00 72.65 71.88
N ASP A 429 -10.87 71.97 72.08
CA ASP A 429 -9.87 72.29 73.10
C ASP A 429 -9.20 73.62 72.80
N GLU A 430 -8.97 73.96 71.53
CA GLU A 430 -8.47 75.27 71.10
C GLU A 430 -9.55 76.34 71.26
N LYS A 431 -10.83 76.06 70.98
CA LYS A 431 -11.94 76.97 71.30
C LYS A 431 -12.15 77.12 72.81
N ALA A 432 -11.92 76.09 73.61
CA ALA A 432 -11.98 76.15 75.07
C ALA A 432 -10.77 76.88 75.64
N ARG A 433 -9.57 76.68 75.08
CA ARG A 433 -8.39 77.49 75.37
C ARG A 433 -8.57 78.93 74.93
N LYS A 434 -9.17 79.18 73.77
CA LYS A 434 -9.55 80.52 73.31
C LYS A 434 -10.67 81.12 74.15
N ALA A 435 -11.61 80.35 74.69
CA ALA A 435 -12.63 80.84 75.60
C ALA A 435 -12.07 81.12 77.00
N VAL A 436 -11.10 80.33 77.48
CA VAL A 436 -10.33 80.59 78.71
C VAL A 436 -9.35 81.75 78.50
N GLU A 437 -8.75 81.87 77.32
CA GLU A 437 -7.96 83.03 76.92
C GLU A 437 -8.84 84.24 76.62
N GLU A 438 -10.10 84.10 76.20
CA GLU A 438 -11.04 85.19 75.96
C GLU A 438 -11.75 85.58 77.27
N GLU A 439 -11.84 84.71 78.26
CA GLU A 439 -12.22 85.03 79.64
C GLU A 439 -11.03 85.66 80.40
N LYS A 440 -9.81 85.12 80.22
CA LYS A 440 -8.56 85.74 80.72
C LYS A 440 -8.19 87.01 79.95
N ALA A 441 -8.55 87.14 78.68
CA ALA A 441 -8.41 88.35 77.88
C ALA A 441 -9.61 89.27 78.07
N LYS A 442 -10.81 88.84 78.49
CA LYS A 442 -11.80 89.77 79.06
C LYS A 442 -11.33 90.33 80.40
N ARG A 443 -10.53 89.57 81.17
CA ARG A 443 -9.84 90.05 82.39
C ARG A 443 -8.51 90.78 82.15
N MET A 444 -7.90 90.69 80.97
CA MET A 444 -6.62 91.36 80.64
C MET A 444 -6.74 92.38 79.48
N ALA A 445 -7.86 92.44 78.77
CA ALA A 445 -8.22 93.45 77.76
C ALA A 445 -9.09 94.58 78.33
N GLU A 446 -9.52 94.48 79.60
CA GLU A 446 -9.85 95.66 80.41
C GLU A 446 -8.56 96.40 80.86
N GLU A 447 -7.38 95.77 80.77
CA GLU A 447 -6.14 96.37 81.29
C GLU A 447 -5.10 96.81 80.25
N LYS A 448 -5.08 96.33 79.00
CA LYS A 448 -4.06 96.77 78.01
C LYS A 448 -4.58 96.99 76.60
N ALA A 449 -5.60 97.83 76.49
CA ALA A 449 -5.80 98.67 75.31
C ALA A 449 -4.61 99.64 75.16
N LYS A 450 -3.62 99.30 74.32
CA LYS A 450 -2.68 100.22 73.64
C LYS A 450 -1.63 99.44 72.82
N LYS A 451 -1.64 99.69 71.49
CA LYS A 451 -0.49 99.62 70.55
C LYS A 451 -0.04 98.18 70.16
N ALA A 452 0.43 97.87 68.95
CA ALA A 452 0.46 98.48 67.63
C ALA A 452 1.03 97.42 66.63
N LYS A 453 0.55 97.47 65.38
CA LYS A 453 1.18 97.20 64.05
C LYS A 453 2.56 96.49 63.92
N SER A 454 2.64 95.48 63.01
CA SER A 454 3.57 95.34 61.83
C SER A 454 3.69 93.85 61.36
N LYS A 455 3.37 93.44 60.11
CA LYS A 455 4.24 93.25 58.89
C LYS A 455 5.37 92.19 59.06
N ASP A 456 5.77 91.28 58.16
CA ASP A 456 5.76 91.12 56.68
C ASP A 456 6.13 89.65 56.31
N GLY A 457 5.89 89.26 55.04
CA GLY A 457 6.69 88.28 54.25
C GLY A 457 6.49 86.78 54.54
N SER A 458 6.82 85.81 53.69
CA SER A 458 7.37 85.72 52.34
C SER A 458 7.54 84.21 52.01
N SER A 459 7.61 83.87 50.72
CA SER A 459 8.34 82.71 50.16
C SER A 459 7.70 81.30 50.15
N SER A 460 7.29 80.86 48.95
CA SER A 460 7.49 79.50 48.38
C SER A 460 8.97 79.04 48.55
N PRO A 461 9.42 77.76 48.37
CA PRO A 461 9.13 76.94 47.17
C PRO A 461 9.29 75.38 47.24
N ALA A 462 8.99 74.76 46.09
CA ALA A 462 9.77 73.72 45.39
C ALA A 462 9.89 72.25 45.87
N LEU A 463 9.61 71.36 44.90
CA LEU A 463 10.37 70.15 44.44
C LEU A 463 10.68 69.05 45.48
N VAL A 464 10.81 67.75 45.16
CA VAL A 464 11.66 67.11 44.13
C VAL A 464 11.31 65.60 44.00
N HIS A 465 11.51 65.04 42.80
CA HIS A 465 11.90 63.64 42.48
C HIS A 465 10.97 62.46 42.89
N SER A 466 10.81 61.38 42.12
CA SER A 466 11.81 60.67 41.31
C SER A 466 11.15 59.66 40.36
N SER A 467 11.61 59.67 39.11
CA SER A 467 11.91 58.55 38.22
C SER A 467 10.78 57.63 37.71
N LEU A 468 10.52 57.64 36.40
CA LEU A 468 11.27 56.85 35.41
C LEU A 468 11.27 55.35 35.72
N LEU A 469 10.17 54.68 35.38
CA LEU A 469 10.16 53.24 35.06
C LEU A 469 9.72 53.02 33.60
N LEU A 470 10.34 53.82 32.72
CA LEU A 470 10.52 53.57 31.29
C LEU A 470 11.58 52.47 31.08
N ILE A 471 11.41 51.29 31.72
CA ILE A 471 12.34 50.14 31.62
C ILE A 471 11.58 48.82 31.32
N LEU A 472 10.36 48.88 30.77
CA LEU A 472 9.67 47.65 30.30
C LEU A 472 9.23 47.68 28.84
N LEU A 473 9.81 48.59 28.05
CA LEU A 473 9.80 48.54 26.57
C LEU A 473 11.13 48.00 25.98
N CYS A 474 12.07 47.54 26.82
CA CYS A 474 13.38 47.02 26.40
C CYS A 474 13.48 45.48 26.31
N VAL A 475 12.38 44.73 26.36
CA VAL A 475 12.40 43.27 26.11
C VAL A 475 11.63 42.90 24.84
N LEU A 476 11.37 43.88 23.98
CA LEU A 476 10.77 43.71 22.65
C LEU A 476 11.83 43.77 21.53
N GLY A 477 13.04 43.22 21.74
CA GLY A 477 14.16 43.48 20.84
C GLY A 477 15.27 42.44 20.72
N CYS A 478 15.02 41.13 20.94
CA CYS A 478 16.08 40.12 20.76
C CYS A 478 15.63 38.74 20.22
N ALA A 479 14.51 38.61 19.50
CA ALA A 479 14.20 37.34 18.82
C ALA A 479 13.37 37.50 17.53
N LEU A 480 13.71 38.51 16.72
CA LEU A 480 13.64 38.38 15.26
C LEU A 480 15.08 38.13 14.82
N VAL A 481 15.26 37.15 13.93
CA VAL A 481 16.52 36.59 13.37
C VAL A 481 17.02 35.31 14.06
N CYS A 482 16.31 34.21 13.79
CA CYS A 482 16.86 32.97 13.26
C CYS A 482 15.76 32.20 12.53
#